data_AF-A0A6N6KLV6-F1
#
_entry.id   AF-A0A6N6KLV6-F1
#
_cell.length_a   1.000
_cell.length_b   1.000
_cell.length_c   1.000
_cell.angle_alpha   90.00
_cell.angle_beta   90.00
_cell.angle_gamma   90.00
#
_symmetry.space_group_name_H-M   'P 1'
#
loop_
_entity.id
_entity.type
_entity.pdbx_description
1 polymer ?
#
loop_
_entity_poly.entity_id
_entity_poly.type
_entity_poly.pdbx_seq_one_letter_code
_entity_poly.pdbx_strand_id
1 'polypeptide(L)'
;MKTLSVLSTIIFFLYLSSLSLTAQTASLTDKIYFLNLFVDTEHDSWDSDEIEAFFEKFEESLIWIEDQAYTYSKEVAFDNDYFFFDNQETVYLEEVERGYGAIQLIQDVLYDRGYNSLEHFLDRNRFEEPLSKLKIILFVKSKGRSHANNHLRIENVDIAIVYYQRRSGTPTDKYVMAHEILHLFGAWDLYYGKRQTKATAAKAKELFPKSIMIGHYSPRSSMEVDELTAWLIGWTEKHHPEYSQFNPRTNGAKAAFENREKEPTSIKFNLGKKKKNE
;
A
#
# COMPACT_ATOMS: atom_id res chain seq x y z
N MET A 1 54.47 15.39 -34.46
CA MET A 1 53.54 16.49 -34.16
C MET A 1 52.20 16.18 -34.82
N LYS A 2 51.11 16.15 -34.04
CA LYS A 2 49.68 16.29 -34.43
C LYS A 2 49.14 15.13 -35.30
N THR A 3 48.06 14.41 -34.99
CA THR A 3 46.82 14.78 -34.29
C THR A 3 46.14 13.54 -33.67
N LEU A 4 45.90 13.56 -32.35
CA LEU A 4 44.72 12.94 -31.75
C LEU A 4 43.50 13.78 -32.17
N SER A 5 42.44 13.18 -32.75
CA SER A 5 41.08 13.76 -32.76
C SER A 5 40.09 12.89 -33.57
N VAL A 6 39.65 11.73 -33.07
CA VAL A 6 38.33 11.17 -33.45
C VAL A 6 37.66 10.34 -32.33
N LEU A 7 38.24 10.15 -31.14
CA LEU A 7 37.65 9.28 -30.11
C LEU A 7 36.76 9.95 -29.06
N SER A 8 36.44 11.25 -29.19
CA SER A 8 35.72 11.98 -28.14
C SER A 8 34.25 12.31 -28.43
N THR A 9 33.65 11.81 -29.53
CA THR A 9 32.28 12.21 -29.91
C THR A 9 31.26 11.06 -29.87
N ILE A 10 31.68 9.81 -29.68
CA ILE A 10 30.75 8.65 -29.63
C ILE A 10 30.44 8.18 -28.19
N ILE A 11 31.18 8.66 -27.18
CA ILE A 11 30.95 8.27 -25.78
C ILE A 11 29.95 9.21 -25.06
N PHE A 12 29.46 10.27 -25.72
CA PHE A 12 28.51 11.21 -25.11
C PHE A 12 27.03 10.93 -25.43
N PHE A 13 26.74 9.95 -26.29
CA PHE A 13 25.35 9.60 -26.67
C PHE A 13 24.81 8.30 -26.04
N LEU A 14 25.60 7.64 -25.18
CA LEU A 14 25.18 6.43 -24.46
C LEU A 14 24.92 6.66 -22.96
N TYR A 15 24.98 7.90 -22.49
CA TYR A 15 24.77 8.25 -21.07
C TYR A 15 23.42 8.94 -20.79
N LEU A 16 22.47 8.91 -21.74
CA LEU A 16 21.17 9.58 -21.62
C LEU A 16 19.96 8.71 -21.97
N SER A 17 20.10 7.39 -21.96
CA SER A 17 18.98 6.45 -22.13
C SER A 17 18.86 5.38 -21.02
N SER A 18 19.61 5.52 -19.92
CA SER A 18 19.54 4.58 -18.78
C SER A 18 19.14 5.23 -17.45
N LEU A 19 18.52 6.41 -17.48
CA LEU A 19 17.53 6.74 -16.46
C LEU A 19 16.18 6.13 -16.86
N SER A 20 16.17 4.80 -17.02
CA SER A 20 14.96 4.03 -16.74
C SER A 20 14.67 4.30 -15.28
N LEU A 21 13.60 5.07 -15.04
CA LEU A 21 13.16 5.46 -13.72
C LEU A 21 12.82 4.18 -12.95
N THR A 22 13.80 3.74 -12.16
CA THR A 22 13.77 2.75 -11.09
C THR A 22 12.37 2.28 -10.65
N ALA A 23 12.17 0.97 -10.80
CA ALA A 23 11.26 0.09 -10.05
C ALA A 23 9.75 0.12 -10.39
N GLN A 24 9.39 -0.35 -11.58
CA GLN A 24 8.10 -1.01 -11.80
C GLN A 24 8.28 -2.52 -11.50
N THR A 25 8.41 -2.89 -10.22
CA THR A 25 8.80 -4.27 -9.82
C THR A 25 7.65 -5.17 -9.39
N ALA A 26 6.41 -4.68 -9.24
CA ALA A 26 5.24 -5.51 -9.00
C ALA A 26 4.08 -5.04 -9.89
N SER A 27 3.80 -5.80 -10.94
CA SER A 27 2.59 -5.58 -11.74
C SER A 27 1.44 -6.37 -11.13
N LEU A 28 0.26 -5.74 -11.05
CA LEU A 28 -0.98 -6.40 -10.67
C LEU A 28 -1.51 -7.22 -11.85
N THR A 29 -0.86 -8.33 -12.17
CA THR A 29 -1.20 -9.16 -13.32
C THR A 29 -1.08 -10.62 -12.95
N ASP A 30 -1.73 -11.49 -13.72
CA ASP A 30 -1.74 -12.94 -13.50
C ASP A 30 -2.28 -13.27 -12.09
N LYS A 31 -1.77 -14.36 -11.52
CA LYS A 31 -2.12 -14.83 -10.19
C LYS A 31 -1.33 -14.12 -9.09
N ILE A 32 -2.01 -13.64 -8.06
CA ILE A 32 -1.48 -13.00 -6.86
C ILE A 32 -1.88 -13.84 -5.63
N TYR A 33 -0.98 -13.97 -4.66
CA TYR A 33 -1.20 -14.78 -3.45
C TYR A 33 -1.31 -13.89 -2.22
N PHE A 34 -2.34 -14.11 -1.40
CA PHE A 34 -2.55 -13.37 -0.16
C PHE A 34 -2.38 -14.25 1.08
N LEU A 35 -1.56 -13.77 2.01
CA LEU A 35 -1.61 -14.18 3.41
C LEU A 35 -2.45 -13.16 4.18
N ASN A 36 -3.60 -13.63 4.68
CA ASN A 36 -4.64 -12.85 5.32
C ASN A 36 -4.71 -13.20 6.81
N LEU A 37 -4.28 -12.26 7.66
CA LEU A 37 -4.15 -12.51 9.10
C LEU A 37 -5.03 -11.54 9.87
N PHE A 38 -5.80 -12.06 10.82
CA PHE A 38 -6.65 -11.26 11.70
C PHE A 38 -5.87 -10.95 12.97
N VAL A 39 -5.83 -9.68 13.35
CA VAL A 39 -5.02 -9.18 14.46
C VAL A 39 -5.95 -8.61 15.52
N ASP A 40 -5.96 -9.26 16.68
CA ASP A 40 -6.57 -8.73 17.90
C ASP A 40 -5.71 -7.63 18.50
N THR A 41 -6.33 -6.77 19.30
CA THR A 41 -5.64 -5.71 20.06
C THR A 41 -5.98 -5.82 21.55
N GLU A 42 -5.29 -5.08 22.41
CA GLU A 42 -5.56 -5.04 23.85
C GLU A 42 -7.05 -4.84 24.20
N HIS A 43 -7.76 -4.06 23.39
CA HIS A 43 -9.11 -3.60 23.71
C HIS A 43 -10.22 -4.28 22.89
N ASP A 44 -9.87 -4.88 21.76
CA ASP A 44 -10.85 -5.44 20.83
C ASP A 44 -10.30 -6.75 20.22
N SER A 45 -11.15 -7.78 20.21
CA SER A 45 -10.88 -9.09 19.59
C SER A 45 -11.86 -9.41 18.47
N TRP A 46 -11.42 -10.19 17.50
CA TRP A 46 -12.25 -10.76 16.45
C TRP A 46 -13.03 -11.97 16.95
N ASP A 47 -14.32 -12.04 16.61
CA ASP A 47 -15.07 -13.29 16.64
C ASP A 47 -15.19 -13.91 15.24
N SER A 48 -15.67 -15.17 15.17
CA SER A 48 -15.77 -15.92 13.91
C SER A 48 -16.70 -15.28 12.89
N ASP A 49 -17.84 -14.75 13.33
CA ASP A 49 -18.86 -14.18 12.46
C ASP A 49 -18.36 -12.84 11.88
N GLU A 50 -17.61 -12.09 12.69
CA GLU A 50 -16.94 -10.88 12.24
C GLU A 50 -15.79 -11.14 11.27
N ILE A 51 -15.02 -12.21 11.48
CA ILE A 51 -13.97 -12.65 10.54
C ILE A 51 -14.60 -12.97 9.19
N GLU A 52 -15.63 -13.83 9.17
CA GLU A 52 -16.34 -14.22 7.94
C GLU A 52 -16.90 -12.99 7.23
N ALA A 53 -17.68 -12.17 7.93
CA ALA A 53 -18.31 -10.98 7.33
C ALA A 53 -17.31 -9.91 6.88
N PHE A 54 -16.11 -9.84 7.49
CA PHE A 54 -15.07 -8.90 7.06
C PHE A 54 -14.26 -9.46 5.89
N PHE A 55 -14.02 -10.77 5.87
CA PHE A 55 -13.36 -11.46 4.79
C PHE A 55 -14.21 -11.44 3.51
N GLU A 56 -15.52 -11.63 3.59
CA GLU A 56 -16.44 -11.45 2.45
C GLU A 56 -16.29 -10.06 1.81
N LYS A 57 -16.15 -8.99 2.61
CA LYS A 57 -15.92 -7.64 2.08
C LYS A 57 -14.57 -7.51 1.38
N PHE A 58 -13.57 -8.23 1.87
CA PHE A 58 -12.27 -8.30 1.23
C PHE A 58 -12.37 -9.02 -0.11
N GLU A 59 -13.06 -10.16 -0.19
CA GLU A 59 -13.33 -10.85 -1.45
C GLU A 59 -14.10 -9.97 -2.45
N GLU A 60 -15.12 -9.24 -1.99
CA GLU A 60 -15.81 -8.27 -2.85
C GLU A 60 -14.87 -7.18 -3.38
N SER A 61 -13.82 -6.82 -2.64
CA SER A 61 -12.81 -5.87 -3.09
C SER A 61 -11.92 -6.46 -4.19
N LEU A 62 -11.61 -7.75 -4.11
CA LEU A 62 -10.85 -8.47 -5.11
C LEU A 62 -11.64 -8.61 -6.40
N ILE A 63 -12.90 -9.03 -6.32
CA ILE A 63 -13.83 -9.11 -7.47
C ILE A 63 -13.92 -7.74 -8.15
N TRP A 64 -14.05 -6.66 -7.37
CA TRP A 64 -14.07 -5.32 -7.93
C TRP A 64 -12.77 -4.99 -8.69
N ILE A 65 -11.60 -5.36 -8.15
CA ILE A 65 -10.32 -5.16 -8.83
C ILE A 65 -10.24 -5.96 -10.13
N GLU A 66 -10.69 -7.22 -10.14
CA GLU A 66 -10.74 -8.07 -11.34
C GLU A 66 -11.64 -7.45 -12.42
N ASP A 67 -12.82 -6.97 -12.05
CA ASP A 67 -13.74 -6.25 -12.95
C ASP A 67 -13.07 -5.00 -13.54
N GLN A 68 -12.33 -4.23 -12.72
CA GLN A 68 -11.58 -3.08 -13.20
C GLN A 68 -10.46 -3.49 -14.17
N ALA A 69 -9.71 -4.56 -13.87
CA ALA A 69 -8.65 -5.06 -14.72
C ALA A 69 -9.17 -5.47 -16.11
N TYR A 70 -10.36 -6.09 -16.14
CA TYR A 70 -11.01 -6.49 -17.38
C TYR A 70 -11.27 -5.32 -18.32
N THR A 71 -11.58 -4.12 -17.80
CA THR A 71 -11.76 -2.91 -18.63
C THR A 71 -10.47 -2.50 -19.37
N TYR A 72 -9.31 -2.91 -18.87
CA TYR A 72 -8.00 -2.73 -19.50
C TYR A 72 -7.52 -3.97 -20.27
N SER A 73 -8.39 -4.96 -20.49
CA SER A 73 -8.04 -6.25 -21.12
C SER A 73 -6.89 -6.96 -20.39
N LYS A 74 -6.90 -6.89 -19.05
CA LYS A 74 -5.94 -7.58 -18.19
C LYS A 74 -6.62 -8.67 -17.40
N GLU A 75 -5.91 -9.79 -17.29
CA GLU A 75 -6.29 -10.91 -16.44
C GLU A 75 -5.54 -10.77 -15.11
N VAL A 76 -6.32 -10.81 -14.03
CA VAL A 76 -5.85 -10.80 -12.64
C VAL A 76 -6.66 -11.88 -11.93
N ALA A 77 -5.99 -12.67 -11.11
CA ALA A 77 -6.62 -13.66 -10.26
C ALA A 77 -5.98 -13.63 -8.88
N PHE A 78 -6.78 -13.87 -7.85
CA PHE A 78 -6.32 -13.88 -6.47
C PHE A 78 -6.45 -15.27 -5.85
N ASP A 79 -5.40 -15.69 -5.15
CA ASP A 79 -5.37 -16.93 -4.39
C ASP A 79 -5.31 -16.61 -2.90
N ASN A 80 -6.47 -16.76 -2.27
CA ASN A 80 -6.65 -16.59 -0.83
C ASN A 80 -6.64 -17.93 -0.09
N ASP A 81 -6.41 -19.05 -0.76
CA ASP A 81 -6.48 -20.39 -0.16
C ASP A 81 -5.11 -21.06 -0.10
N TYR A 82 -4.10 -20.51 -0.76
CA TYR A 82 -2.73 -21.05 -0.75
C TYR A 82 -2.22 -21.32 0.67
N PHE A 83 -2.48 -20.39 1.58
CA PHE A 83 -2.13 -20.49 3.00
C PHE A 83 -3.36 -20.85 3.85
N PHE A 84 -4.22 -21.76 3.38
CA PHE A 84 -5.51 -22.09 4.01
C PHE A 84 -5.45 -22.26 5.54
N PHE A 85 -4.41 -22.91 6.07
CA PHE A 85 -4.26 -23.12 7.51
C PHE A 85 -3.85 -21.85 8.27
N ASP A 86 -3.17 -20.91 7.63
CA ASP A 86 -2.72 -19.67 8.27
C ASP A 86 -3.71 -18.52 8.01
N ASN A 87 -4.48 -18.59 6.92
CA ASN A 87 -5.46 -17.60 6.52
C ASN A 87 -6.68 -17.61 7.45
N GLN A 88 -7.17 -16.40 7.76
CA GLN A 88 -8.30 -16.17 8.67
C GLN A 88 -8.06 -16.56 10.13
N GLU A 89 -6.90 -17.13 10.48
CA GLU A 89 -6.57 -17.38 11.87
C GLU A 89 -6.27 -16.05 12.60
N THR A 90 -6.74 -15.93 13.85
CA THR A 90 -6.50 -14.76 14.70
C THR A 90 -5.12 -14.82 15.37
N VAL A 91 -4.41 -13.71 15.37
CA VAL A 91 -3.14 -13.48 16.06
C VAL A 91 -3.38 -12.43 17.11
N TYR A 92 -3.00 -12.71 18.36
CA TYR A 92 -3.09 -11.71 19.41
C TYR A 92 -1.80 -10.91 19.50
N LEU A 93 -1.90 -9.58 19.42
CA LEU A 93 -0.78 -8.69 19.67
C LEU A 93 -1.15 -7.72 20.79
N GLU A 94 -0.39 -7.80 21.89
CA GLU A 94 -0.65 -7.08 23.14
C GLU A 94 -0.69 -5.56 22.91
N GLU A 95 0.23 -4.99 22.13
CA GLU A 95 0.13 -3.62 21.61
C GLU A 95 0.79 -3.48 20.23
N VAL A 96 0.03 -3.07 19.21
CA VAL A 96 0.60 -2.46 18.00
C VAL A 96 0.84 -0.97 18.28
N GLU A 97 1.95 -0.66 18.94
CA GLU A 97 2.28 0.73 19.32
C GLU A 97 2.33 1.68 18.09
N ARG A 98 2.09 2.98 18.33
CA ARG A 98 2.31 3.99 17.28
C ARG A 98 3.77 4.04 16.87
N GLY A 99 4.07 3.61 15.64
CA GLY A 99 5.42 3.58 15.10
C GLY A 99 5.99 2.16 14.98
N TYR A 100 5.22 1.17 15.39
CA TYR A 100 5.51 -0.23 15.16
C TYR A 100 5.57 -0.51 13.65
N GLY A 101 6.75 -0.92 13.17
CA GLY A 101 7.02 -1.09 11.75
C GLY A 101 6.34 -2.34 11.21
N ALA A 102 5.87 -2.29 9.96
CA ALA A 102 5.17 -3.42 9.35
C ALA A 102 6.03 -4.71 9.28
N ILE A 103 7.36 -4.57 9.21
CA ILE A 103 8.29 -5.71 9.32
C ILE A 103 8.21 -6.36 10.70
N GLN A 104 8.35 -5.56 11.76
CA GLN A 104 8.31 -6.05 13.13
C GLN A 104 6.96 -6.70 13.44
N LEU A 105 5.88 -6.12 12.90
CA LEU A 105 4.54 -6.68 12.99
C LEU A 105 4.43 -8.07 12.35
N ILE A 106 4.99 -8.27 11.16
CA ILE A 106 4.99 -9.60 10.54
C ILE A 106 5.86 -10.57 11.32
N GLN A 107 7.04 -10.14 11.75
CA GLN A 107 7.95 -11.00 12.51
C GLN A 107 7.28 -11.49 13.79
N ASP A 108 6.61 -10.60 14.53
CA ASP A 108 5.94 -10.95 15.78
C ASP A 108 4.70 -11.84 15.51
N VAL A 109 3.97 -11.60 14.43
CA VAL A 109 2.86 -12.48 14.00
C VAL A 109 3.35 -13.87 13.61
N LEU A 110 4.40 -13.97 12.79
CA LEU A 110 4.97 -15.25 12.37
C LEU A 110 5.57 -16.01 13.55
N TYR A 111 6.23 -15.30 14.46
CA TYR A 111 6.80 -15.88 15.67
C TYR A 111 5.74 -16.45 16.60
N ASP A 112 4.64 -15.74 16.83
CA ASP A 112 3.49 -16.22 17.61
C ASP A 112 2.92 -17.55 17.04
N ARG A 113 2.98 -17.70 15.71
CA ARG A 113 2.58 -18.93 15.00
C ARG A 113 3.65 -20.01 14.93
N GLY A 114 4.77 -19.83 15.62
CA GLY A 114 5.85 -20.80 15.70
C GLY A 114 6.76 -20.83 14.47
N TYR A 115 6.75 -19.79 13.64
CA TYR A 115 7.68 -19.61 12.54
C TYR A 115 8.84 -18.69 12.94
N ASN A 116 10.08 -19.14 12.73
CA ASN A 116 11.26 -18.35 13.09
C ASN A 116 11.58 -17.19 12.14
N SER A 117 11.02 -17.19 10.92
CA SER A 117 11.16 -16.13 9.92
C SER A 117 10.12 -16.29 8.81
N LEU A 118 10.00 -15.28 7.94
CA LEU A 118 9.20 -15.36 6.72
C LEU A 118 9.70 -16.48 5.80
N GLU A 119 11.01 -16.66 5.65
CA GLU A 119 11.56 -17.75 4.83
C GLU A 119 11.17 -19.12 5.38
N HIS A 120 11.19 -19.30 6.71
CA HIS A 120 10.74 -20.55 7.33
C HIS A 120 9.24 -20.80 7.11
N PHE A 121 8.42 -19.75 7.18
CA PHE A 121 7.00 -19.82 6.84
C PHE A 121 6.77 -20.26 5.39
N LEU A 122 7.48 -19.63 4.44
CA LEU A 122 7.34 -19.93 3.01
C LEU A 122 7.82 -21.33 2.66
N ASP A 123 8.93 -21.79 3.25
CA ASP A 123 9.43 -23.16 3.07
C ASP A 123 8.44 -24.20 3.58
N ARG A 124 7.88 -23.99 4.78
CA ARG A 124 6.90 -24.90 5.38
C ARG A 124 5.59 -24.98 4.58
N ASN A 125 5.17 -23.86 4.01
CA ASN A 125 4.03 -23.76 3.10
C ASN A 125 4.37 -24.06 1.63
N ARG A 126 5.62 -24.47 1.34
CA ARG A 126 6.11 -24.81 -0.01
C ARG A 126 5.82 -23.74 -1.05
N PHE A 127 5.95 -22.47 -0.68
CA PHE A 127 5.69 -21.35 -1.59
C PHE A 127 6.84 -21.21 -2.59
N GLU A 128 6.58 -21.57 -3.85
CA GLU A 128 7.59 -21.58 -4.93
C GLU A 128 7.51 -20.36 -5.87
N GLU A 129 6.53 -19.48 -5.66
CA GLU A 129 6.26 -18.34 -6.52
C GLU A 129 7.16 -17.13 -6.18
N PRO A 130 7.37 -16.19 -7.13
CA PRO A 130 8.13 -14.98 -6.84
C PRO A 130 7.51 -14.18 -5.69
N LEU A 131 8.31 -13.72 -4.73
CA LEU A 131 7.85 -12.90 -3.58
C LEU A 131 7.09 -11.64 -4.01
N SER A 132 7.34 -11.11 -5.21
CA SER A 132 6.58 -9.99 -5.76
C SER A 132 5.09 -10.30 -5.98
N LYS A 133 4.72 -11.59 -6.09
CA LYS A 133 3.33 -12.07 -6.21
C LYS A 133 2.70 -12.35 -4.84
N LEU A 134 3.48 -12.45 -3.77
CA LEU A 134 2.98 -12.55 -2.39
C LEU A 134 2.64 -11.16 -1.84
N LYS A 135 1.50 -11.08 -1.16
CA LYS A 135 1.02 -9.90 -0.45
C LYS A 135 0.50 -10.31 0.92
N ILE A 136 0.76 -9.49 1.93
CA ILE A 136 0.30 -9.76 3.30
C ILE A 136 -0.72 -8.70 3.69
N ILE A 137 -1.89 -9.13 4.15
CA ILE A 137 -2.96 -8.27 4.62
C ILE A 137 -3.22 -8.56 6.09
N LEU A 138 -3.08 -7.53 6.91
CA LEU A 138 -3.32 -7.59 8.34
C LEU A 138 -4.64 -6.88 8.65
N PHE A 139 -5.64 -7.64 9.07
CA PHE A 139 -6.95 -7.14 9.46
C PHE A 139 -6.95 -6.84 10.96
N VAL A 140 -6.77 -5.57 11.32
CA VAL A 140 -6.64 -5.16 12.72
C VAL A 140 -8.01 -4.84 13.30
N LYS A 141 -8.39 -5.53 14.38
CA LYS A 141 -9.60 -5.25 15.16
C LYS A 141 -9.42 -3.95 15.94
N SER A 142 -9.50 -2.83 15.25
CA SER A 142 -9.46 -1.51 15.89
C SER A 142 -9.95 -0.43 14.94
N LYS A 143 -9.91 0.80 15.42
CA LYS A 143 -10.21 2.01 14.68
C LYS A 143 -8.92 2.69 14.24
N GLY A 144 -8.75 2.84 12.93
CA GLY A 144 -7.52 3.41 12.41
C GLY A 144 -7.64 3.99 11.01
N ARG A 145 -6.47 4.31 10.44
CA ARG A 145 -6.34 4.65 9.04
C ARG A 145 -5.59 3.49 8.39
N SER A 146 -6.30 2.76 7.55
CA SER A 146 -5.68 1.73 6.71
C SER A 146 -4.59 2.35 5.85
N HIS A 147 -3.56 1.56 5.60
CA HIS A 147 -2.42 1.98 4.82
C HIS A 147 -1.64 0.77 4.31
N ALA A 148 -1.13 0.90 3.09
CA ALA A 148 -0.16 -0.02 2.51
C ALA A 148 1.27 0.48 2.67
N ASN A 149 2.18 -0.46 2.90
CA ASN A 149 3.61 -0.28 2.87
C ASN A 149 4.14 -1.08 1.69
N ASN A 150 4.40 -0.39 0.58
CA ASN A 150 5.05 -0.96 -0.58
C ASN A 150 6.56 -0.72 -0.50
N HIS A 151 7.35 -1.70 -0.95
CA HIS A 151 8.81 -1.59 -1.06
C HIS A 151 9.52 -1.24 0.25
N LEU A 152 9.17 -1.93 1.34
CA LEU A 152 10.05 -2.01 2.49
C LEU A 152 11.39 -2.58 2.00
N ARG A 153 12.45 -1.77 2.09
CA ARG A 153 13.79 -2.09 1.57
C ARG A 153 14.47 -3.29 2.26
N ILE A 154 13.78 -3.93 3.20
CA ILE A 154 14.27 -5.08 3.95
C ILE A 154 13.09 -6.07 3.98
N GLU A 155 13.33 -7.30 3.49
CA GLU A 155 12.42 -8.47 3.36
C GLU A 155 11.51 -8.58 2.12
N ASN A 156 11.48 -7.60 1.20
CA ASN A 156 10.87 -7.72 -0.15
C ASN A 156 9.38 -8.15 -0.22
N VAL A 157 8.60 -8.04 0.86
CA VAL A 157 7.15 -8.29 0.83
C VAL A 157 6.36 -7.00 1.07
N ASP A 158 5.29 -6.82 0.30
CA ASP A 158 4.38 -5.69 0.42
C ASP A 158 3.22 -6.03 1.37
N ILE A 159 2.86 -5.07 2.23
CA ILE A 159 1.95 -5.30 3.36
C ILE A 159 0.88 -4.23 3.40
N ALA A 160 -0.38 -4.60 3.56
CA ALA A 160 -1.45 -3.68 3.91
C ALA A 160 -1.94 -3.92 5.34
N ILE A 161 -2.10 -2.84 6.10
CA ILE A 161 -2.79 -2.86 7.38
C ILE A 161 -4.17 -2.27 7.15
N VAL A 162 -5.20 -3.08 7.38
CA VAL A 162 -6.59 -2.72 7.18
C VAL A 162 -7.31 -2.77 8.51
N TYR A 163 -7.77 -1.62 8.98
CA TYR A 163 -8.50 -1.53 10.24
C TYR A 163 -9.97 -1.91 10.04
N TYR A 164 -10.57 -2.57 11.03
CA TYR A 164 -12.01 -2.88 11.07
C TYR A 164 -12.88 -1.63 10.88
N GLN A 165 -12.48 -0.52 11.53
CA GLN A 165 -13.14 0.77 11.42
C GLN A 165 -12.18 1.88 10.97
N ARG A 166 -12.72 2.82 10.19
CA ARG A 166 -12.03 4.05 9.81
C ARG A 166 -11.92 5.00 11.01
N ARG A 167 -11.00 5.97 10.97
CA ARG A 167 -10.88 7.05 12.00
C ARG A 167 -12.17 7.82 12.28
N SER A 168 -13.13 7.82 11.37
CA SER A 168 -14.49 8.36 11.59
C SER A 168 -15.35 7.51 12.52
N GLY A 169 -14.99 6.24 12.76
CA GLY A 169 -15.80 5.23 13.44
C GLY A 169 -16.72 4.46 12.48
N THR A 170 -16.71 4.79 11.20
CA THR A 170 -17.50 4.07 10.20
C THR A 170 -16.79 2.78 9.79
N PRO A 171 -17.53 1.67 9.56
CA PRO A 171 -16.95 0.42 9.10
C PRO A 171 -16.10 0.60 7.84
N THR A 172 -15.04 -0.18 7.74
CA THR A 172 -14.24 -0.29 6.53
C THR A 172 -15.06 -1.01 5.45
N ASP A 173 -15.00 -0.48 4.24
CA ASP A 173 -15.73 -1.00 3.08
C ASP A 173 -14.74 -1.54 2.03
N LYS A 174 -15.24 -2.32 1.07
CA LYS A 174 -14.42 -2.92 0.00
C LYS A 174 -13.58 -1.93 -0.79
N TYR A 175 -14.04 -0.69 -0.94
CA TYR A 175 -13.29 0.33 -1.67
C TYR A 175 -12.08 0.85 -0.89
N VAL A 176 -12.11 0.81 0.45
CA VAL A 176 -10.89 1.05 1.24
C VAL A 176 -9.91 -0.10 1.02
N MET A 177 -10.37 -1.35 1.10
CA MET A 177 -9.52 -2.52 0.88
C MET A 177 -8.89 -2.49 -0.51
N ALA A 178 -9.69 -2.27 -1.56
CA ALA A 178 -9.19 -2.15 -2.92
C ALA A 178 -8.17 -1.01 -3.09
N HIS A 179 -8.41 0.14 -2.46
CA HIS A 179 -7.46 1.26 -2.47
C HIS A 179 -6.10 0.87 -1.86
N GLU A 180 -6.10 0.19 -0.72
CA GLU A 180 -4.84 -0.27 -0.10
C GLU A 180 -4.16 -1.38 -0.90
N ILE A 181 -4.93 -2.30 -1.51
CA ILE A 181 -4.38 -3.35 -2.38
C ILE A 181 -3.67 -2.73 -3.58
N LEU A 182 -4.28 -1.76 -4.26
CA LEU A 182 -3.67 -1.05 -5.38
C LEU A 182 -2.33 -0.38 -5.00
N HIS A 183 -2.22 0.14 -3.78
CA HIS A 183 -0.96 0.70 -3.28
C HIS A 183 0.15 -0.34 -3.16
N LEU A 184 -0.15 -1.61 -2.86
CA LEU A 184 0.84 -2.69 -2.84
C LEU A 184 1.52 -2.90 -4.20
N PHE A 185 0.86 -2.50 -5.29
CA PHE A 185 1.37 -2.56 -6.65
C PHE A 185 1.88 -1.20 -7.16
N GLY A 186 2.04 -0.23 -6.26
CA GLY A 186 2.67 1.05 -6.58
C GLY A 186 1.73 2.17 -6.99
N ALA A 187 0.40 2.01 -6.87
CA ALA A 187 -0.55 3.10 -7.06
C ALA A 187 -0.24 4.28 -6.11
N TRP A 188 -0.59 5.51 -6.51
CA TRP A 188 -0.32 6.72 -5.75
C TRP A 188 -1.58 7.34 -5.19
N ASP A 189 -1.51 7.92 -3.99
CA ASP A 189 -2.58 8.76 -3.47
C ASP A 189 -2.68 10.02 -4.34
N LEU A 190 -3.88 10.33 -4.82
CA LEU A 190 -4.15 11.49 -5.70
C LEU A 190 -4.88 12.64 -4.99
N TYR A 191 -5.22 12.49 -3.70
CA TYR A 191 -5.82 13.56 -2.90
C TYR A 191 -4.79 14.39 -2.13
N TYR A 192 -5.21 15.59 -1.74
CA TYR A 192 -4.37 16.53 -0.99
C TYR A 192 -3.92 15.94 0.35
N GLY A 193 -2.63 15.98 0.63
CA GLY A 193 -2.09 15.40 1.86
C GLY A 193 -0.57 15.43 1.88
N LYS A 194 0.05 14.39 2.45
CA LYS A 194 1.52 14.31 2.55
C LYS A 194 2.20 14.05 1.20
N ARG A 195 1.46 13.49 0.23
CA ARG A 195 1.98 13.03 -1.06
C ARG A 195 1.63 13.93 -2.23
N GLN A 196 0.61 14.79 -2.09
CA GLN A 196 0.17 15.73 -3.14
C GLN A 196 0.01 17.14 -2.56
N THR A 197 0.40 18.15 -3.34
CA THR A 197 0.07 19.56 -3.07
C THR A 197 -1.40 19.84 -3.38
N LYS A 198 -1.92 21.00 -2.96
CA LYS A 198 -3.31 21.37 -3.32
C LYS A 198 -3.53 21.43 -4.83
N ALA A 199 -2.57 22.00 -5.55
CA ALA A 199 -2.65 22.17 -7.00
C ALA A 199 -2.68 20.83 -7.74
N THR A 200 -1.79 19.91 -7.35
CA THR A 200 -1.72 18.57 -7.96
C THR A 200 -2.94 17.73 -7.63
N ALA A 201 -3.44 17.77 -6.39
CA ALA A 201 -4.69 17.09 -6.02
C ALA A 201 -5.92 17.66 -6.75
N ALA A 202 -6.00 18.99 -6.90
CA ALA A 202 -7.07 19.62 -7.68
C ALA A 202 -7.01 19.20 -9.16
N LYS A 203 -5.80 19.12 -9.74
CA LYS A 203 -5.62 18.66 -11.12
C LYS A 203 -5.97 17.19 -11.28
N ALA A 204 -5.59 16.33 -10.33
CA ALA A 204 -5.97 14.92 -10.35
C ALA A 204 -7.50 14.75 -10.33
N LYS A 205 -8.20 15.55 -9.53
CA LYS A 205 -9.68 15.55 -9.49
C LYS A 205 -10.32 15.99 -10.81
N GLU A 206 -9.68 16.89 -11.54
CA GLU A 206 -10.14 17.33 -12.86
C GLU A 206 -9.96 16.22 -13.91
N LEU A 207 -8.79 15.58 -13.93
CA LEU A 207 -8.43 14.58 -14.95
C LEU A 207 -9.05 13.19 -14.67
N PHE A 208 -9.10 12.78 -13.41
CA PHE A 208 -9.51 11.45 -12.99
C PHE A 208 -10.63 11.51 -11.94
N PRO A 209 -11.77 12.18 -12.21
CA PRO A 209 -12.79 12.51 -11.20
C PRO A 209 -13.42 11.30 -10.51
N LYS A 210 -13.28 10.11 -11.09
CA LYS A 210 -13.79 8.84 -10.56
C LYS A 210 -12.71 7.93 -9.97
N SER A 211 -11.45 8.35 -10.00
CA SER A 211 -10.34 7.54 -9.49
C SER A 211 -10.58 7.14 -8.03
N ILE A 212 -10.48 5.85 -7.76
CA ILE A 212 -10.44 5.30 -6.40
C ILE A 212 -9.28 5.90 -5.57
N MET A 213 -8.23 6.40 -6.22
CA MET A 213 -7.06 6.98 -5.58
C MET A 213 -7.26 8.44 -5.14
N ILE A 214 -8.40 9.07 -5.45
CA ILE A 214 -8.75 10.44 -5.04
C ILE A 214 -9.49 10.47 -3.69
N GLY A 215 -9.72 9.32 -3.04
CA GLY A 215 -10.31 9.26 -1.71
C GLY A 215 -11.80 9.63 -1.67
N HIS A 216 -12.26 10.24 -0.56
CA HIS A 216 -13.69 10.44 -0.22
C HIS A 216 -14.50 11.38 -1.16
N TYR A 217 -13.94 11.86 -2.26
CA TYR A 217 -14.58 12.88 -3.10
C TYR A 217 -15.54 12.33 -4.15
N SER A 218 -15.48 11.03 -4.44
CA SER A 218 -16.33 10.39 -5.45
C SER A 218 -17.34 9.47 -4.76
N PRO A 219 -18.60 9.42 -5.25
CA PRO A 219 -19.53 8.38 -4.82
C PRO A 219 -18.88 7.01 -4.97
N ARG A 220 -18.98 6.18 -3.92
CA ARG A 220 -18.37 4.84 -3.90
C ARG A 220 -18.75 4.01 -5.12
N SER A 221 -20.02 4.06 -5.53
CA SER A 221 -20.58 3.32 -6.67
C SER A 221 -20.07 3.77 -8.04
N SER A 222 -19.39 4.91 -8.14
CA SER A 222 -18.82 5.40 -9.39
C SER A 222 -17.30 5.39 -9.40
N MET A 223 -16.66 4.77 -8.41
CA MET A 223 -15.20 4.68 -8.34
C MET A 223 -14.67 3.72 -9.41
N GLU A 224 -13.53 4.07 -10.00
CA GLU A 224 -12.85 3.27 -11.02
C GLU A 224 -11.32 3.31 -10.83
N VAL A 225 -10.62 2.38 -11.47
CA VAL A 225 -9.16 2.48 -11.67
C VAL A 225 -8.92 3.39 -12.87
N ASP A 226 -8.39 4.58 -12.61
CA ASP A 226 -8.05 5.55 -13.64
C ASP A 226 -6.80 5.15 -14.43
N GLU A 227 -6.57 5.80 -15.58
CA GLU A 227 -5.50 5.45 -16.49
C GLU A 227 -4.07 5.70 -15.94
N LEU A 228 -3.89 6.66 -15.02
CA LEU A 228 -2.62 6.81 -14.30
C LEU A 228 -2.38 5.63 -13.35
N THR A 229 -3.39 5.27 -12.55
CA THR A 229 -3.30 4.12 -11.65
C THR A 229 -3.06 2.81 -12.42
N ALA A 230 -3.78 2.60 -13.53
CA ALA A 230 -3.60 1.45 -14.42
C ALA A 230 -2.18 1.39 -14.99
N TRP A 231 -1.60 2.53 -15.38
CA TRP A 231 -0.21 2.58 -15.84
C TRP A 231 0.78 2.22 -14.73
N LEU A 232 0.59 2.73 -13.51
CA LEU A 232 1.47 2.46 -12.37
C LEU A 232 1.53 0.97 -12.03
N ILE A 233 0.37 0.30 -12.00
CA ILE A 233 0.25 -1.12 -11.63
C ILE A 233 0.49 -2.09 -12.82
N GLY A 234 0.80 -1.57 -14.00
CA GLY A 234 1.16 -2.36 -15.18
C GLY A 234 -0.02 -2.91 -16.00
N TRP A 235 -1.22 -2.33 -15.85
CA TRP A 235 -2.37 -2.68 -16.69
C TRP A 235 -2.35 -2.03 -18.06
N THR A 236 -1.59 -0.95 -18.23
CA THR A 236 -1.41 -0.31 -19.54
C THR A 236 0.01 0.21 -19.69
N GLU A 237 0.53 0.17 -20.92
CA GLU A 237 1.80 0.80 -21.29
C GLU A 237 1.62 2.25 -21.73
N LYS A 238 0.36 2.72 -21.84
CA LYS A 238 0.02 4.08 -22.28
C LYS A 238 0.40 5.09 -21.21
N HIS A 239 1.61 5.65 -21.35
CA HIS A 239 2.09 6.73 -20.52
C HIS A 239 1.69 8.10 -21.08
N HIS A 240 1.19 8.98 -20.21
CA HIS A 240 0.99 10.40 -20.53
C HIS A 240 2.04 11.27 -19.82
N PRO A 241 2.67 12.26 -20.50
CA PRO A 241 3.71 13.11 -19.89
C PRO A 241 3.29 13.80 -18.58
N GLU A 242 2.01 14.12 -18.46
CA GLU A 242 1.42 14.78 -17.30
C GLU A 242 1.39 13.91 -16.03
N TYR A 243 1.57 12.58 -16.14
CA TYR A 243 1.60 11.67 -15.00
C TYR A 243 2.72 12.00 -14.01
N SER A 244 3.85 12.46 -14.53
CA SER A 244 5.01 12.86 -13.72
C SER A 244 4.70 13.92 -12.66
N GLN A 245 3.68 14.77 -12.89
CA GLN A 245 3.29 15.82 -11.96
C GLN A 245 2.62 15.28 -10.67
N PHE A 246 2.17 14.02 -10.66
CA PHE A 246 1.53 13.39 -9.51
C PHE A 246 2.50 12.53 -8.69
N ASN A 247 3.79 12.50 -9.05
CA ASN A 247 4.75 11.64 -8.37
C ASN A 247 4.94 12.07 -6.90
N PRO A 248 4.69 11.17 -5.93
CA PRO A 248 4.76 11.52 -4.51
C PRO A 248 6.18 11.85 -4.04
N ARG A 249 7.24 11.42 -4.75
CA ARG A 249 8.63 11.78 -4.40
C ARG A 249 8.94 13.24 -4.70
N THR A 250 8.44 13.76 -5.82
CA THR A 250 8.62 15.18 -6.19
C THR A 250 7.67 16.08 -5.42
N ASN A 251 6.45 15.59 -5.14
CA ASN A 251 5.42 16.37 -4.47
C ASN A 251 5.52 16.32 -2.95
N GLY A 252 6.02 15.22 -2.36
CA GLY A 252 6.02 15.02 -0.91
C GLY A 252 6.80 16.09 -0.15
N ALA A 253 7.96 16.52 -0.67
CA ALA A 253 8.74 17.60 -0.07
C ALA A 253 8.00 18.96 -0.09
N LYS A 254 7.33 19.27 -1.21
CA LYS A 254 6.55 20.51 -1.37
C LYS A 254 5.26 20.48 -0.54
N ALA A 255 4.58 19.34 -0.54
CA ALA A 255 3.35 19.12 0.24
C ALA A 255 3.63 19.15 1.75
N ALA A 256 4.75 18.60 2.21
CA ALA A 256 5.16 18.71 3.61
C ALA A 256 5.39 20.17 4.04
N PHE A 257 5.91 21.03 3.16
CA PHE A 257 6.05 22.46 3.41
C PHE A 257 4.69 23.16 3.54
N GLU A 258 3.76 22.95 2.59
CA GLU A 258 2.40 23.52 2.64
C GLU A 258 1.59 23.05 3.86
N ASN A 259 1.81 21.82 4.33
CA ASN A 259 1.12 21.27 5.49
C ASN A 259 1.67 21.82 6.82
N ARG A 260 2.96 22.22 6.87
CA ARG A 260 3.58 22.81 8.08
C ARG A 260 3.05 24.21 8.41
N GLU A 261 2.65 25.00 7.40
CA GLU A 261 2.03 26.32 7.62
C GLU A 261 0.66 26.24 8.33
N LYS A 262 0.12 25.03 8.53
CA LYS A 262 -1.15 24.79 9.21
C LYS A 262 -1.04 24.07 10.55
N GLU A 263 0.15 23.66 10.99
CA GLU A 263 0.27 23.24 12.39
C GLU A 263 0.25 24.51 13.26
N PRO A 264 -0.76 24.74 14.11
CA PRO A 264 -0.62 25.72 15.16
C PRO A 264 0.63 25.31 15.94
N THR A 265 1.56 26.24 16.14
CA THR A 265 2.71 26.09 17.04
C THR A 265 2.26 25.32 18.26
N SER A 266 2.71 24.07 18.35
CA SER A 266 2.25 23.08 19.31
C SER A 266 2.14 23.70 20.70
N ILE A 267 0.96 23.57 21.32
CA ILE A 267 0.80 23.73 22.76
C ILE A 267 1.79 22.75 23.40
N LYS A 268 2.85 23.27 24.03
CA LYS A 268 3.78 22.47 24.83
C LYS A 268 3.01 21.96 26.03
N PHE A 269 2.65 20.68 26.03
CA PHE A 269 2.23 20.01 27.26
C PHE A 269 3.46 19.85 28.15
N ASN A 270 3.52 20.66 29.20
CA ASN A 270 4.50 20.50 30.26
C ASN A 270 4.09 19.30 31.10
N LEU A 271 4.60 18.11 30.75
CA LEU A 271 4.43 16.92 31.57
C LEU A 271 5.31 17.09 32.81
N GLY A 272 4.69 17.60 33.88
CA GLY A 272 5.28 17.64 35.21
C GLY A 272 5.76 16.24 35.59
N LYS A 273 7.05 16.13 35.93
CA LYS A 273 7.64 14.91 36.48
C LYS A 273 6.79 14.45 37.67
N LYS A 274 6.12 13.29 37.55
CA LYS A 274 5.57 12.61 38.72
C LYS A 274 6.72 12.29 39.67
N LYS A 275 6.65 12.82 40.88
CA LYS A 275 7.49 12.39 42.00
C LYS A 275 7.25 10.89 42.20
N LYS A 276 8.34 10.11 42.22
CA LYS A 276 8.32 8.78 42.85
C LYS A 276 7.97 9.01 44.31
N ASN A 277 6.86 8.44 44.75
CA ASN A 277 6.67 8.20 46.17
C ASN A 277 7.13 6.78 46.46
N GLU A 278 7.92 6.68 47.51
CA GLU A 278 8.44 5.49 48.17
C GLU A 278 7.32 4.54 48.63
#